data_AF-A0A061P2C7-F1
#
_entry.id   AF-A0A061P2C7-F1
#
_cell.length_a   1.000
_cell.length_b   1.000
_cell.length_c   1.000
_cell.angle_alpha   90.00
_cell.angle_beta   90.00
_cell.angle_gamma   90.00
#
_symmetry.space_group_name_H-M   'P 1'
#
loop_
_entity.id
_entity.type
_entity.pdbx_description
1 polymer ?
#
loop_
_entity_poly.entity_id
_entity_poly.type
_entity_poly.pdbx_seq_one_letter_code
_entity_poly.pdbx_strand_id
1 'polypeptide(L)'
;MDKISREESFGRLLAIANVLGWRVFDKHRPSISAKYSTRLAQKPAHTFKLIHEELMQYSYKFGADEMYLMDMFGEVLSDMDFEDFNNEKLSEEYLLHRGKEQNWLFRVMSAEEASEHGGFQQDILKTLAADGKIVARKVSKTWLIDKYQPNPKKPKKPKKPDNEDD
;
A
#
# COMPACT_ATOMS: atom_id res chain seq x y z
N MET A 1 -4.33 -7.29 19.44
CA MET A 1 -4.64 -6.70 18.12
C MET A 1 -5.97 -7.29 17.71
N ASP A 2 -6.93 -6.46 17.30
CA ASP A 2 -8.19 -6.98 16.76
C ASP A 2 -7.87 -7.76 15.47
N LYS A 3 -8.46 -8.95 15.34
CA LYS A 3 -8.27 -9.83 14.18
C LYS A 3 -8.80 -9.11 12.92
N ILE A 4 -7.97 -9.01 11.88
CA ILE A 4 -8.41 -8.50 10.57
C ILE A 4 -9.41 -9.50 9.95
N SER A 5 -10.47 -8.99 9.32
CA SER A 5 -11.44 -9.88 8.67
C SER A 5 -10.83 -10.53 7.42
N ARG A 6 -11.45 -11.62 6.96
CA ARG A 6 -11.07 -12.29 5.71
C ARG A 6 -11.21 -11.37 4.50
N GLU A 7 -12.29 -10.59 4.48
CA GLU A 7 -12.60 -9.58 3.47
C GLU A 7 -11.55 -8.48 3.44
N GLU A 8 -11.16 -8.01 4.63
CA GLU A 8 -10.08 -7.03 4.78
C GLU A 8 -8.75 -7.57 4.29
N SER A 9 -8.41 -8.80 4.69
CA SER A 9 -7.15 -9.46 4.32
C SER A 9 -7.03 -9.60 2.81
N PHE A 10 -8.02 -10.20 2.13
CA PHE A 10 -7.99 -10.36 0.67
C PHE A 10 -8.08 -9.01 -0.06
N GLY A 11 -8.80 -8.03 0.48
CA GLY A 11 -8.85 -6.67 -0.05
C GLY A 11 -7.47 -5.99 -0.04
N ARG A 12 -6.79 -6.03 1.11
CA ARG A 12 -5.43 -5.48 1.31
C ARG A 12 -4.40 -6.20 0.45
N LEU A 13 -4.43 -7.53 0.41
CA LEU A 13 -3.57 -8.35 -0.44
C LEU A 13 -3.70 -7.99 -1.92
N LEU A 14 -4.93 -7.82 -2.43
CA LEU A 14 -5.15 -7.41 -3.81
C LEU A 14 -4.64 -5.98 -4.08
N ALA A 15 -4.80 -5.06 -3.13
CA ALA A 15 -4.30 -3.71 -3.25
C ALA A 15 -2.76 -3.68 -3.34
N ILE A 16 -2.07 -4.36 -2.41
CA ILE A 16 -0.61 -4.45 -2.38
C ILE A 16 -0.09 -5.09 -3.67
N ALA A 17 -0.67 -6.23 -4.09
CA ALA A 17 -0.30 -6.92 -5.32
C ALA A 17 -0.49 -6.03 -6.57
N ASN A 18 -1.56 -5.23 -6.61
CA ASN A 18 -1.81 -4.33 -7.72
C ASN A 18 -0.80 -3.18 -7.79
N VAL A 19 -0.45 -2.57 -6.65
CA VAL A 19 0.57 -1.50 -6.57
C VAL A 19 1.94 -2.06 -6.93
N LEU A 20 2.31 -3.23 -6.40
CA LEU A 20 3.56 -3.89 -6.75
C LEU A 20 3.63 -4.17 -8.26
N GLY A 21 2.57 -4.75 -8.83
CA GLY A 21 2.46 -4.98 -10.27
C GLY A 21 2.62 -3.71 -11.09
N TRP A 22 2.07 -2.56 -10.66
CA TRP A 22 2.28 -1.28 -11.35
C TRP A 22 3.74 -0.82 -11.37
N ARG A 23 4.53 -1.18 -10.35
CA ARG A 23 5.96 -0.82 -10.28
C ARG A 23 6.83 -1.71 -11.16
N VAL A 24 6.49 -3.00 -11.29
CA VAL A 24 7.39 -3.99 -11.91
C VAL A 24 6.95 -4.48 -13.28
N PHE A 25 5.66 -4.39 -13.62
CA PHE A 25 5.17 -4.84 -14.93
C PHE A 25 5.55 -3.87 -16.05
N ASP A 26 5.67 -4.41 -17.26
CA ASP A 26 5.94 -3.59 -18.45
C ASP A 26 4.68 -2.77 -18.84
N LYS A 27 4.86 -1.60 -19.47
CA LYS A 27 3.81 -0.58 -19.69
C LYS A 27 2.49 -1.03 -20.32
N HIS A 28 2.49 -2.15 -21.06
CA HIS A 28 1.29 -2.67 -21.74
C HIS A 28 0.64 -3.86 -21.04
N ARG A 29 1.19 -4.32 -19.92
CA ARG A 29 0.59 -5.41 -19.14
C ARG A 29 -0.65 -4.90 -18.41
N PRO A 30 -1.76 -5.66 -18.44
CA PRO A 30 -2.89 -5.41 -17.55
C PRO A 30 -2.46 -5.46 -16.09
N SER A 31 -3.09 -4.63 -15.25
CA SER A 31 -2.84 -4.67 -13.81
C SER A 31 -3.36 -5.97 -13.19
N ILE A 32 -2.79 -6.35 -12.03
CA ILE A 32 -3.27 -7.51 -11.26
C ILE A 32 -4.77 -7.40 -11.00
N SER A 33 -5.24 -6.23 -10.57
CA SER A 33 -6.66 -6.01 -10.30
C SER A 33 -7.51 -6.19 -11.56
N ALA A 34 -7.09 -5.67 -12.71
CA ALA A 34 -7.84 -5.82 -13.96
C ALA A 34 -7.94 -7.30 -14.40
N LYS A 35 -6.88 -8.07 -14.17
CA LYS A 35 -6.80 -9.47 -14.58
C LYS A 35 -7.53 -10.43 -13.65
N TYR A 36 -7.51 -10.16 -12.33
CA TYR A 36 -7.90 -11.16 -11.34
C TYR A 36 -9.08 -10.80 -10.45
N SER A 37 -9.56 -9.55 -10.38
CA SER A 37 -10.58 -9.14 -9.39
C SER A 37 -11.83 -10.03 -9.37
N THR A 38 -12.39 -10.34 -10.55
CA THR A 38 -13.58 -11.18 -10.67
C THR A 38 -13.31 -12.62 -10.21
N ARG A 39 -12.16 -13.18 -10.59
CA ARG A 39 -11.80 -14.54 -10.20
C ARG A 39 -11.46 -14.63 -8.72
N LEU A 40 -10.84 -13.59 -8.16
CA LEU A 40 -10.51 -13.51 -6.74
C LEU A 40 -11.77 -13.58 -5.90
N ALA A 41 -12.82 -12.82 -6.23
CA ALA A 41 -14.09 -12.87 -5.52
C ALA A 41 -14.73 -14.27 -5.50
N GLN A 42 -14.51 -15.07 -6.55
CA GLN A 42 -15.10 -16.41 -6.67
C GLN A 42 -14.21 -17.54 -6.12
N LYS A 43 -12.89 -17.41 -6.20
CA LYS A 43 -11.91 -18.43 -5.78
C LYS A 43 -10.67 -17.75 -5.16
N PRO A 44 -10.77 -17.21 -3.92
CA PRO A 44 -9.75 -16.33 -3.35
C PRO A 44 -8.37 -16.97 -3.23
N ALA A 45 -8.24 -18.07 -2.47
CA ALA A 45 -6.94 -18.72 -2.24
C ALA A 45 -6.27 -19.16 -3.55
N HIS A 46 -7.02 -19.79 -4.45
CA HIS A 46 -6.48 -20.23 -5.72
C HIS A 46 -6.07 -19.05 -6.62
N THR A 47 -6.89 -18.00 -6.71
CA THR A 47 -6.55 -16.81 -7.50
C THR A 47 -5.34 -16.09 -6.93
N PHE A 48 -5.25 -16.01 -5.61
CA PHE A 48 -4.13 -15.40 -4.93
C PHE A 48 -2.81 -16.14 -5.20
N LYS A 49 -2.81 -17.48 -5.19
CA LYS A 49 -1.66 -18.27 -5.64
C LYS A 49 -1.18 -17.83 -7.04
N LEU A 50 -2.10 -17.67 -7.99
CA LEU A 50 -1.76 -17.24 -9.35
C LEU A 50 -1.19 -15.81 -9.40
N ILE A 51 -1.74 -14.90 -8.59
CA ILE A 51 -1.23 -13.53 -8.45
C ILE A 51 0.20 -13.57 -7.93
N HIS A 52 0.45 -14.32 -6.86
CA HIS A 52 1.78 -14.46 -6.26
C HIS A 52 2.78 -15.05 -7.26
N GLU A 53 2.43 -16.15 -7.94
CA GLU A 53 3.27 -16.76 -8.98
C GLU A 53 3.62 -15.77 -10.10
N GLU A 54 2.67 -14.97 -10.57
CA GLU A 54 2.94 -13.95 -11.61
C GLU A 54 3.85 -12.84 -11.10
N LEU A 55 3.64 -12.32 -9.88
CA LEU A 55 4.50 -11.29 -9.31
C LEU A 55 5.95 -11.78 -9.13
N MET A 56 6.14 -13.02 -8.67
CA MET A 56 7.46 -13.59 -8.45
C MET A 56 8.28 -13.75 -9.74
N GLN A 57 7.63 -13.81 -10.91
CA GLN A 57 8.34 -13.77 -12.20
C GLN A 57 9.07 -12.44 -12.43
N TYR A 58 8.69 -11.37 -11.73
CA TYR A 58 9.32 -10.05 -11.78
C TYR A 58 10.19 -9.75 -10.57
N SER A 59 10.47 -10.75 -9.71
CA SER A 59 11.28 -10.57 -8.49
C SER A 59 12.68 -9.99 -8.76
N TYR A 60 13.25 -10.24 -9.95
CA TYR A 60 14.52 -9.64 -10.37
C TYR A 60 14.47 -8.11 -10.51
N LYS A 61 13.28 -7.49 -10.58
CA LYS A 61 13.08 -6.04 -10.59
C LYS A 61 12.83 -5.47 -9.19
N PHE A 62 12.78 -6.28 -8.14
CA PHE A 62 12.41 -5.80 -6.81
C PHE A 62 13.59 -5.05 -6.18
N GLY A 63 13.40 -3.75 -5.95
CA GLY A 63 14.28 -2.90 -5.15
C GLY A 63 13.79 -2.77 -3.70
N ALA A 64 14.34 -1.78 -2.98
CA ALA A 64 13.94 -1.51 -1.60
C ALA A 64 12.44 -1.19 -1.47
N ASP A 65 11.89 -0.48 -2.46
CA ASP A 65 10.50 -0.05 -2.45
C ASP A 65 9.52 -1.18 -2.79
N GLU A 66 9.91 -2.13 -3.62
CA GLU A 66 9.14 -3.35 -3.86
C GLU A 66 9.22 -4.28 -2.66
N MET A 67 10.37 -4.35 -1.98
CA MET A 67 10.54 -5.21 -0.82
C MET A 67 9.66 -4.79 0.37
N TYR A 68 9.43 -3.49 0.62
CA TYR A 68 8.47 -3.13 1.68
C TYR A 68 7.02 -3.51 1.32
N LEU A 69 6.66 -3.48 0.04
CA LEU A 69 5.34 -3.96 -0.41
C LEU A 69 5.22 -5.46 -0.14
N MET A 70 6.28 -6.24 -0.41
CA MET A 70 6.34 -7.66 -0.06
C MET A 70 6.32 -7.91 1.45
N ASP A 71 6.96 -7.05 2.25
CA ASP A 71 6.88 -7.13 3.71
C ASP A 71 5.43 -6.91 4.18
N MET A 72 4.72 -5.88 3.71
CA MET A 72 3.28 -5.69 4.03
C MET A 72 2.43 -6.87 3.59
N PHE A 73 2.74 -7.43 2.42
CA PHE A 73 2.05 -8.60 1.90
C PHE A 73 2.21 -9.80 2.85
N GLY A 74 3.42 -10.02 3.35
CA GLY A 74 3.74 -11.05 4.34
C GLY A 74 3.10 -10.79 5.70
N GLU A 75 3.08 -9.54 6.18
CA GLU A 75 2.38 -9.15 7.41
C GLU A 75 0.88 -9.50 7.32
N VAL A 76 0.21 -9.14 6.22
CA VAL A 76 -1.22 -9.48 6.05
C VAL A 76 -1.44 -10.99 6.04
N LEU A 77 -0.61 -11.76 5.33
CA LEU A 77 -0.72 -13.23 5.33
C LEU A 77 -0.45 -13.84 6.71
N SER A 78 0.50 -13.29 7.47
CA SER A 78 0.83 -13.78 8.82
C SER A 78 -0.29 -13.54 9.82
N ASP A 79 -1.11 -12.51 9.61
CA ASP A 79 -2.25 -12.16 10.46
C ASP A 79 -3.53 -12.96 10.11
N MET A 80 -3.54 -13.69 8.98
CA MET A 80 -4.67 -14.53 8.58
C MET A 80 -4.68 -15.87 9.30
N ASP A 81 -5.88 -16.33 9.68
CA ASP A 81 -6.06 -17.72 10.10
C ASP A 81 -6.01 -18.67 8.90
N PHE A 82 -5.44 -19.85 9.09
CA PHE A 82 -5.34 -20.87 8.03
C PHE A 82 -6.69 -21.21 7.39
N GLU A 83 -7.76 -21.24 8.19
CA GLU A 83 -9.12 -21.55 7.74
C GLU A 83 -9.72 -20.44 6.87
N ASP A 84 -9.32 -19.17 7.07
CA ASP A 84 -9.79 -18.03 6.29
C ASP A 84 -9.16 -18.02 4.88
N PHE A 85 -8.00 -18.67 4.70
CA PHE A 85 -7.31 -18.77 3.42
C PHE A 85 -7.84 -19.93 2.55
N ASN A 86 -9.08 -19.80 2.10
CA ASN A 86 -9.80 -20.83 1.35
C ASN A 86 -10.43 -20.31 0.04
N ASN A 87 -11.20 -21.15 -0.66
CA ASN A 87 -11.89 -20.79 -1.91
C ASN A 87 -13.37 -20.42 -1.73
N GLU A 88 -13.86 -20.23 -0.51
CA GLU A 88 -15.19 -19.66 -0.28
C GLU A 88 -15.26 -18.26 -0.89
N LYS A 89 -16.43 -17.86 -1.40
CA LYS A 89 -16.55 -16.57 -2.09
C LYS A 89 -16.29 -15.43 -1.12
N LEU A 90 -15.74 -14.33 -1.64
CA LEU A 90 -15.69 -13.07 -0.89
C LEU A 90 -17.02 -12.34 -1.06
N SER A 91 -17.48 -11.69 0.00
CA SER A 91 -18.52 -10.64 -0.13
C SER A 91 -17.92 -9.42 -0.83
N GLU A 92 -18.77 -8.51 -1.31
CA GLU A 92 -18.35 -7.26 -1.96
C GLU A 92 -17.57 -6.32 -1.02
N GLU A 93 -17.60 -6.56 0.30
CA GLU A 93 -16.90 -5.77 1.31
C GLU A 93 -15.38 -5.69 1.04
N TYR A 94 -14.78 -6.75 0.48
CA TYR A 94 -13.36 -6.76 0.13
C TYR A 94 -12.96 -5.61 -0.81
N LEU A 95 -13.92 -5.10 -1.63
CA LEU A 95 -13.68 -3.97 -2.52
C LEU A 95 -13.45 -2.66 -1.75
N LEU A 96 -14.13 -2.48 -0.62
CA LEU A 96 -13.98 -1.31 0.25
C LEU A 96 -12.58 -1.30 0.88
N HIS A 97 -12.17 -2.45 1.42
CA HIS A 97 -10.84 -2.63 2.01
C HIS A 97 -9.73 -2.46 0.98
N ARG A 98 -9.89 -3.06 -0.20
CA ARG A 98 -8.98 -2.85 -1.35
C ARG A 98 -8.87 -1.38 -1.73
N GLY A 99 -10.00 -0.68 -1.87
CA GLY A 99 -10.03 0.72 -2.27
C GLY A 99 -9.30 1.64 -1.27
N LYS A 100 -9.53 1.41 0.03
CA LYS A 100 -8.84 2.15 1.11
C LYS A 100 -7.34 1.92 1.09
N GLU A 101 -6.91 0.65 1.08
CA GLU A 101 -5.48 0.29 1.11
C GLU A 101 -4.77 0.79 -0.15
N GLN A 102 -5.37 0.60 -1.33
CA GLN A 102 -4.76 1.01 -2.59
C GLN A 102 -4.63 2.53 -2.71
N ASN A 103 -5.63 3.30 -2.25
CA ASN A 103 -5.53 4.76 -2.21
C ASN A 103 -4.38 5.20 -1.30
N TRP A 104 -4.31 4.61 -0.10
CA TRP A 104 -3.26 4.91 0.86
C TRP A 104 -1.86 4.59 0.29
N LEU A 105 -1.68 3.41 -0.32
CA LEU A 105 -0.42 2.99 -0.94
C LEU A 105 0.05 3.94 -2.05
N PHE A 106 -0.88 4.49 -2.86
CA PHE A 106 -0.51 5.49 -3.86
C PHE A 106 -0.15 6.86 -3.28
N ARG A 107 -0.61 7.17 -2.07
CA ARG A 107 -0.32 8.44 -1.39
C ARG A 107 0.97 8.40 -0.60
N VAL A 108 1.49 7.22 -0.27
CA VAL A 108 2.73 7.09 0.49
C VAL A 108 3.94 6.82 -0.41
N MET A 109 5.12 7.13 0.12
CA MET A 109 6.43 6.80 -0.42
C MET A 109 7.38 6.45 0.73
N SER A 110 8.43 5.68 0.48
CA SER A 110 9.45 5.41 1.49
C SER A 110 10.22 6.68 1.84
N ALA A 111 10.83 6.72 3.03
CA ALA A 111 11.76 7.79 3.40
C ALA A 111 12.96 7.91 2.42
N GLU A 112 13.30 6.81 1.74
CA GLU A 112 14.33 6.75 0.71
C GLU A 112 13.84 7.42 -0.59
N GLU A 113 12.69 7.01 -1.14
CA GLU A 113 12.03 7.66 -2.28
C GLU A 113 11.85 9.17 -2.02
N ALA A 114 11.41 9.53 -0.81
CA ALA A 114 11.23 10.93 -0.41
C ALA A 114 12.55 11.71 -0.37
N SER A 115 13.66 11.06 0.00
CA SER A 115 14.99 11.67 0.02
C SER A 115 15.49 11.97 -1.40
N GLU A 116 15.29 11.03 -2.31
CA GLU A 116 15.67 11.17 -3.72
C GLU A 116 14.86 12.24 -4.45
N HIS A 117 13.56 12.33 -4.18
CA HIS A 117 12.67 13.30 -4.87
C HIS A 117 12.63 14.69 -4.23
N GLY A 118 12.82 14.78 -2.91
CA GLY A 118 12.49 15.98 -2.13
C GLY A 118 13.68 16.73 -1.52
N GLY A 119 14.90 16.21 -1.65
CA GLY A 119 16.11 16.81 -1.08
C GLY A 119 16.16 16.79 0.46
N PHE A 120 15.40 15.89 1.11
CA PHE A 120 15.47 15.66 2.55
C PHE A 120 16.40 14.50 2.84
N GLN A 121 17.31 14.62 3.81
CA GLN A 121 18.04 13.43 4.26
C GLN A 121 17.08 12.43 4.90
N GLN A 122 17.23 11.16 4.52
CA GLN A 122 16.42 10.04 5.00
C GLN A 122 16.27 10.01 6.53
N ASP A 123 17.35 10.26 7.27
CA ASP A 123 17.35 10.20 8.74
C ASP A 123 16.52 11.31 9.40
N ILE A 124 16.46 12.49 8.78
CA ILE A 124 15.59 13.58 9.24
C ILE A 124 14.13 13.16 9.10
N LEU A 125 13.76 12.55 7.97
CA LEU A 125 12.39 12.08 7.74
C LEU A 125 11.98 11.00 8.75
N LYS A 126 12.87 10.04 9.02
CA LYS A 126 12.65 9.00 10.05
C LYS A 126 12.44 9.61 11.44
N THR A 127 13.24 10.61 11.80
CA THR A 127 13.13 11.31 13.09
C THR A 127 11.80 12.06 13.20
N LEU A 128 11.43 12.82 12.16
CA LEU A 128 10.16 13.55 12.13
C LEU A 128 8.95 12.61 12.19
N ALA A 129 9.03 11.44 11.54
CA ALA A 129 8.00 10.41 11.60
C ALA A 129 7.87 9.83 13.01
N ALA A 130 9.00 9.48 13.64
CA ALA A 130 9.02 8.97 15.01
C ALA A 130 8.48 9.99 16.03
N ASP A 131 8.76 11.28 15.82
CA ASP A 131 8.26 12.39 16.63
C ASP A 131 6.77 12.74 16.38
N GLY A 132 6.11 12.09 15.40
CA GLY A 132 4.73 12.40 15.00
C GLY A 132 4.58 13.77 14.31
N LYS A 133 5.68 14.39 13.86
CA LYS A 133 5.68 15.70 13.18
C LYS A 133 5.26 15.61 11.72
N ILE A 134 5.26 14.40 11.15
CA ILE A 134 4.74 14.09 9.82
C ILE A 134 3.83 12.87 9.88
N VAL A 135 2.87 12.81 8.95
CA VAL A 135 2.02 11.65 8.70
C VAL A 135 2.87 10.56 8.07
N ALA A 136 3.12 9.52 8.86
CA ALA A 136 3.88 8.36 8.43
C ALA A 136 3.37 7.09 9.11
N ARG A 137 3.61 5.95 8.48
CA ARG A 137 3.40 4.61 9.04
C ARG A 137 4.70 3.84 8.94
N LYS A 138 5.06 3.12 10.00
CA LYS A 138 6.16 2.16 9.96
C LYS A 138 5.63 0.80 9.51
N VAL A 139 6.31 0.20 8.54
CA VAL A 139 6.08 -1.16 8.04
C VAL A 139 7.42 -1.87 8.13
N SER A 140 7.51 -2.96 8.89
CA SER A 140 8.80 -3.62 9.14
C SER A 140 9.86 -2.58 9.58
N LYS A 141 10.93 -2.41 8.80
CA LYS A 141 12.00 -1.41 9.00
C LYS A 141 11.82 -0.11 8.22
N THR A 142 10.80 -0.02 7.36
CA THR A 142 10.60 1.08 6.41
C THR A 142 9.56 2.07 6.93
N TRP A 143 9.90 3.36 6.87
CA TRP A 143 8.95 4.44 7.13
C TRP A 143 8.30 4.87 5.82
N LEU A 144 6.98 4.75 5.76
CA LEU A 144 6.14 5.20 4.65
C LEU A 144 5.51 6.54 5.01
N ILE A 145 5.70 7.53 4.14
CA ILE A 145 5.44 8.94 4.38
C ILE A 145 4.38 9.41 3.38
N ASP A 146 3.36 10.15 3.85
CA ASP A 146 2.39 10.78 2.95
C ASP A 146 3.07 11.84 2.07
N LYS A 147 3.05 11.64 0.76
CA LYS A 147 3.72 12.52 -0.21
C LYS A 147 2.99 13.84 -0.45
N TYR A 148 1.74 13.95 0.00
CA TYR A 148 0.90 15.14 -0.17
C TYR A 148 0.81 15.99 1.09
N GLN A 149 1.46 15.58 2.19
CA GLN A 149 1.44 16.35 3.42
C GLN A 149 2.26 17.65 3.31
N PRO A 150 1.95 18.68 4.13
CA PRO A 150 2.72 19.91 4.15
C PRO A 150 4.20 19.68 4.46
N ASN A 151 5.08 20.36 3.74
CA ASN A 151 6.51 20.31 3.99
C ASN A 151 6.82 20.79 5.42
N PRO A 152 7.40 19.94 6.30
CA PRO A 152 7.64 20.28 7.70
C PRO A 152 8.62 21.45 7.92
N LYS A 153 9.40 21.83 6.89
CA LYS A 153 10.30 23.00 6.90
C LYS A 153 9.69 24.27 6.30
N LYS A 154 8.53 24.20 5.64
CA LYS A 154 7.84 25.39 5.11
C LYS A 154 6.73 25.78 6.09
N PRO A 155 6.65 27.05 6.54
CA PRO A 155 5.56 27.49 7.40
C PRO A 155 4.22 27.20 6.72
N LYS A 156 3.22 26.73 7.50
CA LYS A 156 1.84 26.60 7.02
C LYS A 156 1.43 27.96 6.44
N LYS A 157 1.11 28.02 5.14
CA LYS A 157 0.47 29.23 4.60
C LYS A 157 -0.78 29.49 5.43
N PRO A 158 -0.98 30.69 5.99
CA PRO A 158 -2.22 30.99 6.70
C PRO A 158 -3.39 30.74 5.76
N LYS A 159 -4.46 30.12 6.26
CA LYS A 159 -5.74 30.10 5.55
C LYS A 159 -6.08 31.57 5.27
N LYS A 160 -6.29 31.94 4.01
CA LYS A 160 -6.91 33.24 3.72
C LYS A 160 -8.25 33.23 4.47
N PRO A 161 -8.58 34.28 5.22
CA PRO A 161 -9.93 34.39 5.76
C PRO A 161 -10.90 34.31 4.59
N ASP A 162 -11.97 33.54 4.76
CA ASP A 162 -13.10 33.60 3.86
C ASP A 162 -13.53 35.06 3.83
N ASN A 163 -13.50 35.68 2.65
CA ASN A 163 -14.00 37.03 2.49
C ASN A 163 -15.47 36.98 2.90
N GLU A 164 -15.82 37.64 4.00
CA GLU A 164 -17.20 38.00 4.27
C GLU A 164 -17.66 38.88 3.10
N ASP A 165 -18.72 38.43 2.43
CA ASP A 165 -19.38 39.15 1.34
C ASP A 165 -19.88 40.51 1.87
N ASP A 166 -19.39 41.60 1.28
CA ASP A 166 -20.02 42.94 1.33
C ASP A 166 -21.18 43.03 0.31
#